data_AF-A0A5J6WMD0-F1
#
_entry.id   AF-A0A5J6WMD0-F1
#
_cell.length_a   1.000
_cell.length_b   1.000
_cell.length_c   1.000
_cell.angle_alpha   90.00
_cell.angle_beta   90.00
_cell.angle_gamma   90.00
#
_symmetry.space_group_name_H-M   'P 1'
#
loop_
_entity.id
_entity.type
_entity.pdbx_description
1 polymer ?
#
loop_
_entity_poly.entity_id
_entity_poly.type
_entity_poly.pdbx_seq_one_letter_code
_entity_poly.pdbx_strand_id
1 'polypeptide(L)'
;MCRRYSVTYQITCVIVVSVMILMSIALGYLSILRGEILAERKSRLVNIIDKTEAIFQRYDLYYQSGVLSLEDAQKQALKRVILLDDNYIFVFDDNYTLLASLGGVDSEHENVKMLQDSDGHFTYQIIHEQADKLIEGTFVSYCFPLFIGGEAVRKISYSKRFSAWGWTYGAGVYIDDIDSIIGHTLISFDESVV
;
A
#
# COMPACT_ATOMS: atom_id res chain seq x y z
N MET A 1 -55.25 23.74 -25.36
CA MET A 1 -54.26 23.43 -26.43
C MET A 1 -53.27 22.41 -25.89
N CYS A 2 -53.50 21.12 -26.12
CA CYS A 2 -52.55 20.06 -25.75
C CYS A 2 -51.47 19.98 -26.82
N ARG A 3 -50.23 20.35 -26.48
CA ARG A 3 -49.07 20.28 -27.37
C ARG A 3 -48.76 18.80 -27.62
N ARG A 4 -49.17 18.26 -28.78
CA ARG A 4 -48.92 16.87 -29.18
C ARG A 4 -47.45 16.75 -29.57
N TYR A 5 -46.59 16.47 -28.60
CA TYR A 5 -45.18 16.16 -28.85
C TYR A 5 -45.11 14.96 -29.81
N SER A 6 -44.24 15.02 -30.84
CA SER A 6 -44.10 13.90 -31.79
C SER A 6 -43.59 12.67 -31.04
N VAL A 7 -44.20 11.51 -31.31
CA VAL A 7 -43.90 10.22 -30.65
C VAL A 7 -42.39 9.92 -30.64
N THR A 8 -41.67 10.34 -31.67
CA THR A 8 -40.21 10.23 -31.78
C THR A 8 -39.48 10.95 -30.64
N TYR A 9 -39.91 12.16 -30.25
CA TYR A 9 -39.28 12.89 -29.13
C TYR A 9 -39.48 12.18 -27.79
N GLN A 10 -40.65 11.58 -27.58
CA GLN A 10 -40.93 10.83 -26.36
C GLN A 10 -40.04 9.59 -26.27
N ILE A 11 -39.90 8.84 -27.37
CA ILE A 11 -39.02 7.66 -27.46
C ILE A 11 -37.55 8.05 -27.26
N THR A 12 -37.06 9.09 -27.95
CA THR A 12 -35.67 9.54 -27.79
C THR A 12 -35.38 9.98 -26.36
N CYS A 13 -36.31 10.66 -25.69
CA CYS A 13 -36.12 11.09 -24.30
C CYS A 13 -36.01 9.89 -23.35
N VAL A 14 -36.85 8.86 -23.53
CA VAL A 14 -36.76 7.61 -22.75
C VAL A 14 -35.43 6.90 -22.99
N ILE A 15 -34.96 6.81 -24.24
CA ILE A 15 -33.67 6.19 -24.56
C ILE A 15 -32.52 6.93 -23.88
N VAL A 16 -32.49 8.27 -23.99
CA VAL A 16 -31.43 9.08 -23.37
C VAL A 16 -31.43 8.93 -21.85
N VAL A 17 -32.61 8.94 -21.22
CA VAL A 17 -32.73 8.74 -19.77
C VAL A 17 -32.25 7.34 -19.36
N SER A 18 -32.64 6.30 -20.09
CA SER A 18 -32.18 4.93 -19.83
C SER A 18 -30.65 4.80 -19.96
N VAL A 19 -30.06 5.40 -20.99
CA VAL A 19 -28.60 5.41 -21.18
C VAL A 19 -27.90 6.18 -20.05
N MET A 20 -28.44 7.32 -19.62
CA MET A 20 -27.89 8.08 -18.48
C MET A 20 -27.95 7.28 -17.18
N ILE A 21 -29.03 6.54 -16.93
CA ILE A 21 -29.16 5.67 -15.75
C ILE A 21 -28.13 4.55 -15.80
N LEU A 22 -27.99 3.85 -16.94
CA LEU A 22 -27.00 2.79 -17.11
C LEU A 22 -25.57 3.31 -16.93
N MET A 23 -25.25 4.47 -17.50
CA MET A 23 -23.95 5.12 -17.31
C MET A 23 -23.68 5.45 -15.84
N SER A 24 -24.69 5.95 -15.12
CA SER A 24 -24.57 6.26 -13.69
C SER A 24 -24.30 5.02 -12.85
N ILE A 25 -24.98 3.90 -13.17
CA ILE A 25 -24.76 2.60 -12.50
C ILE A 25 -23.35 2.10 -12.78
N ALA A 26 -22.88 2.17 -14.03
CA ALA A 26 -21.53 1.73 -14.40
C ALA A 26 -20.43 2.51 -13.66
N LEU A 27 -20.56 3.84 -13.57
CA LEU A 27 -19.63 4.68 -12.81
C LEU A 27 -19.66 4.37 -11.30
N GLY A 28 -20.85 4.09 -10.75
CA GLY A 28 -21.01 3.66 -9.37
C GLY A 28 -20.31 2.32 -9.09
N TYR A 29 -20.51 1.34 -9.96
CA TYR A 29 -19.86 0.03 -9.87
C TYR A 29 -18.34 0.14 -9.91
N LEU A 30 -17.80 0.98 -10.82
CA LEU A 30 -16.36 1.21 -10.93
C LEU A 30 -15.74 1.74 -9.63
N SER A 31 -16.47 2.65 -8.98
CA SER A 31 -16.05 3.26 -7.71
C SER A 31 -16.01 2.23 -6.58
N ILE A 32 -16.99 1.31 -6.55
CA ILE A 32 -17.05 0.20 -5.59
C ILE A 32 -15.88 -0.76 -5.83
N LEU A 33 -15.66 -1.19 -7.07
CA LEU A 33 -14.58 -2.11 -7.45
C LEU A 33 -13.20 -1.55 -7.07
N ARG A 34 -12.96 -0.25 -7.33
CA ARG A 34 -11.73 0.43 -6.89
C ARG A 34 -11.54 0.36 -5.38
N GLY A 35 -12.62 0.58 -4.63
CA GLY A 35 -12.62 0.50 -3.17
C GLY A 35 -12.26 -0.90 -2.67
N GLU A 36 -12.81 -1.94 -3.29
CA GLU A 36 -12.55 -3.33 -2.94
C GLU A 36 -11.08 -3.73 -3.19
N ILE A 37 -10.52 -3.41 -4.36
CA ILE A 37 -9.10 -3.68 -4.68
C ILE A 37 -8.17 -2.99 -3.68
N LEU A 38 -8.45 -1.72 -3.35
CA LEU A 38 -7.64 -0.98 -2.39
C LEU A 38 -7.77 -1.56 -0.97
N ALA A 39 -8.97 -1.96 -0.57
CA ALA A 39 -9.22 -2.59 0.74
C ALA A 39 -8.49 -3.94 0.86
N GLU A 40 -8.51 -4.76 -0.19
CA GLU A 40 -7.78 -6.03 -0.24
C GLU A 40 -6.27 -5.80 -0.09
N ARG A 41 -5.71 -4.86 -0.86
CA ARG A 41 -4.28 -4.50 -0.77
C ARG A 41 -3.90 -4.03 0.63
N LYS A 42 -4.71 -3.14 1.23
CA LYS A 42 -4.50 -2.67 2.61
C LYS A 42 -4.56 -3.83 3.61
N SER A 43 -5.54 -4.72 3.48
CA SER A 43 -5.65 -5.91 4.34
C SER A 43 -4.42 -6.81 4.23
N ARG A 44 -3.87 -6.99 3.03
CA ARG A 44 -2.62 -7.74 2.83
C ARG A 44 -1.44 -7.09 3.55
N LEU A 45 -1.29 -5.76 3.49
CA LEU A 45 -0.23 -5.05 4.20
C LEU A 45 -0.31 -5.26 5.72
N VAL A 46 -1.51 -5.17 6.30
CA VAL A 46 -1.74 -5.44 7.73
C VAL A 46 -1.33 -6.87 8.08
N ASN A 47 -1.78 -7.86 7.32
CA ASN A 47 -1.43 -9.26 7.54
C ASN A 47 0.08 -9.54 7.45
N ILE A 48 0.80 -8.87 6.55
CA ILE A 48 2.26 -8.98 6.44
C ILE A 48 2.90 -8.40 7.71
N ILE A 49 2.43 -7.24 8.17
CA ILE A 49 2.99 -6.55 9.32
C ILE A 49 2.75 -7.27 10.64
N ASP A 50 1.57 -7.87 10.81
CA ASP A 50 1.27 -8.69 11.99
C ASP A 50 2.18 -9.93 12.07
N LYS A 51 2.47 -10.55 10.92
CA LYS A 51 3.43 -11.68 10.84
C LYS A 51 4.86 -11.22 11.15
N THR A 52 5.27 -10.07 10.61
CA THR A 52 6.58 -9.46 10.87
C THR A 52 6.74 -9.15 12.36
N GLU A 53 5.72 -8.57 12.99
CA GLU A 53 5.73 -8.30 14.42
C GLU A 53 5.85 -9.59 15.25
N ALA A 54 5.11 -10.64 14.89
CA ALA A 54 5.20 -11.93 15.58
C ALA A 54 6.60 -12.55 15.47
N ILE A 55 7.32 -12.30 14.37
CA ILE A 55 8.73 -12.67 14.23
C ILE A 55 9.59 -11.88 15.21
N PHE A 56 9.45 -10.54 15.24
CA PHE A 56 10.21 -9.68 16.16
C PHE A 56 9.97 -10.05 17.62
N GLN A 57 8.72 -10.21 18.03
CA GLN A 57 8.36 -10.63 19.39
C GLN A 57 8.98 -11.98 19.75
N ARG A 58 8.98 -12.96 18.83
CA ARG A 58 9.60 -14.28 19.07
C ARG A 58 11.10 -14.18 19.31
N TYR A 59 11.80 -13.41 18.49
CA TYR A 59 13.25 -13.25 18.64
C TYR A 59 13.61 -12.39 19.83
N ASP A 60 12.78 -11.40 20.18
CA ASP A 60 12.93 -10.64 21.42
C ASP A 60 12.78 -11.55 22.65
N LEU A 61 11.86 -12.51 22.64
CA LEU A 61 11.77 -13.53 23.70
C LEU A 61 13.04 -14.37 23.82
N TYR A 62 13.67 -14.77 22.71
CA TYR A 62 14.96 -15.49 22.77
C TYR A 62 16.11 -14.65 23.34
N TYR A 63 16.10 -13.35 23.07
CA TYR A 63 17.02 -12.41 23.69
C TYR A 63 16.75 -12.28 25.19
N GLN A 64 15.49 -12.03 25.59
CA GLN A 64 15.09 -11.88 26.99
C GLN A 64 15.36 -13.15 27.82
N SER A 65 15.26 -14.33 27.21
CA SER A 65 15.57 -15.61 27.86
C SER A 65 17.07 -15.95 27.88
N GLY A 66 17.94 -15.10 27.29
CA GLY A 66 19.38 -15.32 27.21
C GLY A 66 19.81 -16.44 26.25
N VAL A 67 18.92 -16.89 25.37
CA VAL A 67 19.22 -17.92 24.35
C VAL A 67 20.05 -17.33 23.21
N LEU A 68 19.79 -16.06 22.88
CA LEU A 68 20.52 -15.30 21.87
C LEU A 68 21.03 -13.98 22.46
N SER A 69 22.14 -13.48 21.91
CA SER A 69 22.50 -12.07 22.09
C SER A 69 21.47 -11.16 21.39
N LEU A 70 21.41 -9.88 21.75
CA LEU A 70 20.53 -8.93 21.09
C LEU A 70 20.84 -8.84 19.58
N GLU A 71 22.12 -8.79 19.23
CA GLU A 71 22.60 -8.74 17.84
C GLU A 71 22.17 -9.99 17.06
N ASP A 72 22.36 -11.18 17.64
CA ASP A 72 21.96 -12.44 16.99
C ASP A 72 20.44 -12.55 16.82
N ALA A 73 19.66 -12.10 17.82
CA ALA A 73 18.21 -12.07 17.75
C ALA A 73 17.71 -11.16 16.63
N GLN A 74 18.24 -9.92 16.58
CA GLN A 74 17.91 -8.94 15.55
C GLN A 74 18.29 -9.44 14.15
N LYS A 75 19.51 -9.95 13.98
CA LYS A 75 20.02 -10.47 12.71
C LYS A 75 19.19 -11.64 12.20
N GLN A 76 18.84 -12.59 13.07
CA GLN A 76 18.01 -13.72 12.69
C GLN A 76 16.55 -13.32 12.40
N ALA A 77 16.03 -12.34 13.13
CA ALA A 77 14.69 -11.79 12.87
C ALA A 77 14.62 -11.15 11.48
N LEU A 78 15.56 -10.26 11.13
CA LEU A 78 15.64 -9.64 9.80
C LEU A 78 15.75 -10.68 8.70
N LYS A 79 16.63 -11.69 8.87
CA LYS A 79 16.75 -12.80 7.93
C LYS A 79 15.41 -13.53 7.73
N ARG A 80 14.63 -13.71 8.80
CA ARG A 80 13.33 -14.38 8.72
C ARG A 80 12.26 -13.52 8.05
N VAL A 81 12.29 -12.21 8.28
CA VAL A 81 11.40 -11.23 7.67
C VAL A 81 11.63 -11.12 6.16
N ILE A 82 12.89 -11.07 5.71
CA ILE A 82 13.22 -11.03 4.27
C ILE A 82 12.68 -12.29 3.56
N LEU A 83 12.73 -13.46 4.22
CA LEU A 83 12.17 -14.70 3.67
C LEU A 83 10.63 -14.77 3.68
N LEU A 84 9.94 -13.84 4.35
CA LEU A 84 8.49 -13.84 4.46
C LEU A 84 7.83 -13.23 3.20
N ASP A 85 8.29 -12.04 2.80
CA ASP A 85 7.82 -11.30 1.62
C ASP A 85 8.78 -10.11 1.35
N ASP A 86 9.94 -10.39 0.72
CA ASP A 86 11.03 -9.42 0.49
C ASP A 86 10.62 -8.19 -0.33
N ASN A 87 9.63 -8.35 -1.20
CA ASN A 87 9.17 -7.26 -2.07
C ASN A 87 8.24 -6.26 -1.37
N TYR A 88 7.76 -6.57 -0.17
CA TYR A 88 6.78 -5.75 0.52
C TYR A 88 7.27 -5.14 1.82
N ILE A 89 8.38 -5.58 2.43
CA ILE A 89 8.80 -5.12 3.76
C ILE A 89 10.02 -4.18 3.75
N PHE A 90 9.96 -3.12 4.54
CA PHE A 90 11.10 -2.29 4.92
C PHE A 90 11.22 -2.18 6.44
N VAL A 91 12.44 -2.03 6.94
CA VAL A 91 12.75 -1.87 8.37
C VAL A 91 13.88 -0.86 8.51
N PHE A 92 13.77 0.09 9.43
CA PHE A 92 14.83 1.04 9.77
C PHE A 92 14.88 1.32 11.27
N ASP A 93 16.06 1.70 11.76
CA ASP A 93 16.27 2.04 13.16
C ASP A 93 15.93 3.52 13.47
N ASP A 94 16.00 3.92 14.75
CA ASP A 94 15.75 5.30 15.20
C ASP A 94 16.73 6.33 14.62
N ASN A 95 17.88 5.89 14.10
CA ASN A 95 18.82 6.75 13.39
C ASN A 95 18.47 6.86 11.90
N TYR A 96 17.38 6.24 11.44
CA TYR A 96 16.98 6.12 10.05
C TYR A 96 17.99 5.33 9.21
N THR A 97 18.73 4.40 9.83
CA THR A 97 19.54 3.43 9.10
C THR A 97 18.62 2.34 8.60
N LEU A 98 18.59 2.13 7.29
CA LEU A 98 17.76 1.10 6.68
C LEU A 98 18.37 -0.29 6.97
N LEU A 99 17.60 -1.16 7.60
CA LEU A 99 17.99 -2.52 7.99
C LEU A 99 17.45 -3.58 7.02
N ALA A 100 16.34 -3.27 6.35
CA ALA A 100 15.78 -4.05 5.25
C ALA A 100 15.04 -3.10 4.29
N SER A 101 15.14 -3.33 2.99
CA SER A 101 14.52 -2.51 1.95
C SER A 101 13.59 -3.32 1.06
N LEU A 102 12.69 -2.61 0.39
CA LEU A 102 11.78 -3.16 -0.61
C LEU A 102 12.49 -3.34 -1.95
N GLY A 103 12.34 -4.52 -2.56
CA GLY A 103 12.39 -4.65 -4.02
C GLY A 103 13.68 -4.13 -4.68
N GLY A 104 14.84 -4.55 -4.20
CA GLY A 104 16.08 -4.52 -4.99
C GLY A 104 16.81 -3.17 -5.10
N VAL A 105 16.40 -2.14 -4.35
CA VAL A 105 17.27 -0.97 -4.14
C VAL A 105 18.22 -1.32 -2.99
N ASP A 106 19.44 -1.75 -3.35
CA ASP A 106 20.57 -1.99 -2.44
C ASP A 106 20.88 -0.71 -1.65
N SER A 107 20.16 -0.55 -0.54
CA SER A 107 20.26 0.56 0.40
C SER A 107 20.32 0.04 1.83
N GLU A 108 20.63 -1.25 2.01
CA GLU A 108 20.93 -1.80 3.33
C GLU A 108 22.07 -1.01 3.95
N HIS A 109 21.86 -0.49 5.15
CA HIS A 109 22.76 0.36 5.94
C HIS A 109 22.91 1.81 5.45
N GLU A 110 22.10 2.26 4.48
CA GLU A 110 22.04 3.69 4.14
C GLU A 110 21.17 4.47 5.13
N ASN A 111 21.54 5.72 5.38
CA ASN A 111 20.73 6.62 6.18
C ASN A 111 19.65 7.26 5.31
N VAL A 112 18.39 6.92 5.55
CA VAL A 112 17.25 7.37 4.75
C VAL A 112 16.53 8.59 5.33
N LYS A 113 17.09 9.22 6.38
CA LYS A 113 16.46 10.37 7.06
C LYS A 113 16.13 11.52 6.12
N MET A 114 17.03 11.80 5.19
CA MET A 114 16.93 12.94 4.27
C MET A 114 16.27 12.58 2.93
N LEU A 115 15.78 11.35 2.78
CA LEU A 115 15.14 10.93 1.54
C LEU A 115 13.77 11.59 1.41
N GLN A 116 13.56 12.30 0.31
CA GLN A 116 12.32 13.01 0.01
C GLN A 116 11.52 12.30 -1.07
N ASP A 117 10.20 12.41 -1.00
CA ASP A 117 9.31 12.10 -2.12
C ASP A 117 9.33 13.22 -3.18
N SER A 118 8.58 13.02 -4.27
CA SER A 118 8.44 14.02 -5.35
C SER A 118 7.86 15.36 -4.89
N ASP A 119 7.16 15.38 -3.76
CA ASP A 119 6.53 16.56 -3.19
C ASP A 119 7.45 17.27 -2.16
N GLY A 120 8.66 16.74 -1.94
CA GLY A 120 9.67 17.29 -1.03
C GLY A 120 9.49 16.87 0.43
N HIS A 121 8.59 15.94 0.73
CA HIS A 121 8.36 15.44 2.08
C HIS A 121 9.37 14.36 2.47
N PHE A 122 9.87 14.42 3.70
CA PHE A 122 10.79 13.40 4.24
C PHE A 122 10.04 12.11 4.59
N THR A 123 9.93 11.21 3.61
CA THR A 123 9.10 9.99 3.67
C THR A 123 9.32 9.17 4.93
N TYR A 124 10.56 8.82 5.25
CA TYR A 124 10.88 7.98 6.41
C TYR A 124 10.64 8.67 7.75
N GLN A 125 10.77 10.01 7.81
CA GLN A 125 10.44 10.78 9.01
C GLN A 125 8.93 10.78 9.27
N ILE A 126 8.12 10.99 8.22
CA ILE A 126 6.65 10.94 8.33
C ILE A 126 6.20 9.54 8.74
N ILE A 127 6.76 8.49 8.12
CA ILE A 127 6.45 7.11 8.48
C ILE A 127 6.78 6.84 9.95
N HIS A 128 7.97 7.23 10.40
CA HIS A 128 8.37 7.06 11.80
C HIS A 128 7.44 7.80 12.75
N GLU A 129 7.18 9.09 12.50
CA GLU A 129 6.33 9.91 13.35
C GLU A 129 4.91 9.35 13.46
N GLN A 130 4.33 8.88 12.36
CA GLN A 130 2.99 8.31 12.39
C GLN A 130 2.95 6.92 13.06
N ALA A 131 3.97 6.07 12.81
CA ALA A 131 4.05 4.74 13.40
C ALA A 131 4.30 4.79 14.92
N ASP A 132 4.98 5.82 15.41
CA ASP A 132 5.24 6.03 16.83
C ASP A 132 4.00 6.51 17.60
N LYS A 133 3.07 7.21 16.92
CA LYS A 133 1.83 7.73 17.52
C LYS A 133 0.78 6.65 17.80
N LEU A 134 0.74 5.58 17.01
CA LEU A 134 -0.34 4.59 17.03
C LEU A 134 0.20 3.17 17.20
N ILE A 135 -0.14 2.54 18.33
CA ILE A 135 0.27 1.16 18.64
C ILE A 135 -0.27 0.16 17.61
N GLU A 136 -1.50 0.38 17.13
CA GLU A 136 -2.13 -0.53 16.15
C GLU A 136 -1.39 -0.50 14.79
N GLY A 137 -0.78 0.64 14.45
CA GLY A 137 -0.16 0.92 13.17
C GLY A 137 -0.88 2.03 12.40
N THR A 138 -0.29 2.45 11.29
CA THR A 138 -0.80 3.57 10.47
C THR A 138 -0.61 3.31 8.99
N PHE A 139 -1.52 3.85 8.18
CA PHE A 139 -1.33 3.90 6.73
C PHE A 139 -0.73 5.24 6.32
N VAL A 140 0.33 5.21 5.53
CA VAL A 140 0.97 6.40 4.95
C VAL A 140 0.95 6.30 3.43
N SER A 141 0.51 7.35 2.75
CA SER A 141 0.55 7.45 1.29
C SER A 141 1.62 8.46 0.89
N TYR A 142 2.46 8.10 -0.07
CA TYR A 142 3.57 8.93 -0.55
C TYR A 142 3.97 8.49 -1.96
N CYS A 143 4.76 9.31 -2.65
CA CYS A 143 5.31 8.97 -3.95
C CYS A 143 6.72 8.40 -3.77
N PHE A 144 6.98 7.23 -4.34
CA PHE A 144 8.28 6.57 -4.24
C PHE A 144 8.69 6.00 -5.59
N PRO A 145 9.96 6.15 -6.01
CA PRO A 145 10.39 5.58 -7.28
C PRO A 145 10.45 4.05 -7.21
N LEU A 146 10.27 3.39 -8.35
CA LEU A 146 10.41 1.93 -8.48
C LEU A 146 11.87 1.47 -8.44
N PHE A 147 12.79 2.35 -8.85
CA PHE A 147 14.24 2.12 -8.88
C PHE A 147 14.97 3.47 -8.77
N ILE A 148 16.26 3.46 -8.43
CA ILE A 148 17.06 4.68 -8.31
C ILE A 148 17.03 5.46 -9.64
N GLY A 149 16.54 6.71 -9.60
CA GLY A 149 16.44 7.58 -10.78
C GLY A 149 15.18 7.37 -11.63
N GLY A 150 14.27 6.47 -11.24
CA GLY A 150 12.96 6.30 -11.88
C GLY A 150 11.94 7.36 -11.47
N GLU A 151 10.82 7.42 -12.19
CA GLU A 151 9.69 8.30 -11.84
C GLU A 151 9.06 7.84 -10.51
N ALA A 152 8.73 8.82 -9.65
CA ALA A 152 8.07 8.55 -8.39
C ALA A 152 6.59 8.22 -8.64
N VAL A 153 6.16 7.06 -8.18
CA VAL A 153 4.79 6.56 -8.34
C VAL A 153 4.10 6.44 -6.99
N ARG A 154 2.76 6.49 -6.99
CA ARG A 154 2.00 6.45 -5.75
C ARG A 154 2.17 5.11 -5.04
N LYS A 155 2.49 5.20 -3.76
CA LYS A 155 2.67 4.07 -2.85
C LYS A 155 1.88 4.27 -1.58
N ILE A 156 1.35 3.18 -1.06
CA ILE A 156 0.77 3.15 0.28
C ILE A 156 1.53 2.13 1.13
N SER A 157 1.90 2.52 2.34
CA SER A 157 2.46 1.61 3.34
C SER A 157 1.57 1.49 4.56
N TYR A 158 1.63 0.33 5.21
CA TYR A 158 1.19 0.15 6.58
C TYR A 158 2.42 -0.02 7.47
N SER A 159 2.52 0.75 8.54
CA SER A 159 3.74 0.84 9.35
C SER A 159 3.44 0.79 10.85
N LYS A 160 4.35 0.18 11.61
CA LYS A 160 4.30 0.02 13.06
C LYS A 160 5.69 0.28 13.67
N ARG A 161 5.70 0.50 14.98
CA ARG A 161 6.91 0.71 15.78
C ARG A 161 7.14 -0.48 16.71
N PHE A 162 8.32 -1.09 16.64
CA PHE A 162 8.77 -2.10 17.58
C PHE A 162 9.74 -1.47 18.58
N SER A 163 9.19 -0.89 19.64
CA SER A 163 9.93 -0.03 20.58
C SER A 163 11.11 -0.74 21.25
N ALA A 164 11.00 -2.06 21.52
CA ALA A 164 12.03 -2.83 22.21
C ALA A 164 13.41 -2.77 21.52
N TRP A 165 13.45 -2.66 20.18
CA TRP A 165 14.69 -2.64 19.40
C TRP A 165 14.96 -1.33 18.69
N GLY A 166 14.13 -0.31 18.91
CA GLY A 166 14.35 0.95 18.19
C GLY A 166 13.98 0.91 16.71
N TRP A 167 13.16 -0.07 16.27
CA TRP A 167 12.81 -0.24 14.86
C TRP A 167 11.44 0.30 14.49
N THR A 168 11.38 0.99 13.35
CA THR A 168 10.15 1.21 12.58
C THR A 168 10.15 0.26 11.40
N TYR A 169 9.02 -0.40 11.18
CA TYR A 169 8.86 -1.39 10.12
C TYR A 169 7.54 -1.17 9.41
N GLY A 170 7.52 -1.48 8.12
CA GLY A 170 6.35 -1.27 7.30
C GLY A 170 6.32 -2.19 6.12
N ALA A 171 5.11 -2.37 5.59
CA ALA A 171 4.90 -3.03 4.33
C ALA A 171 4.26 -2.08 3.33
N GLY A 172 4.75 -2.03 2.10
CA GLY A 172 4.28 -1.08 1.09
C GLY A 172 3.92 -1.71 -0.24
N VAL A 173 2.91 -1.16 -0.91
CA VAL A 173 2.51 -1.55 -2.26
C VAL A 173 2.28 -0.31 -3.12
N TYR A 174 2.71 -0.38 -4.38
CA TYR A 174 2.40 0.64 -5.38
C TYR A 174 0.92 0.55 -5.77
N ILE A 175 0.27 1.69 -6.03
CA ILE A 175 -1.17 1.75 -6.27
C ILE A 175 -1.56 2.46 -7.58
N ASP A 176 -0.59 2.89 -8.39
CA ASP A 176 -0.90 3.47 -9.71
C ASP A 176 -1.42 2.45 -10.72
N ASP A 177 -1.08 1.18 -10.56
CA ASP A 177 -1.58 0.10 -11.40
C ASP A 177 -3.07 -0.21 -11.15
N ILE A 178 -3.69 0.32 -10.08
CA ILE A 178 -5.12 0.12 -9.82
C ILE A 178 -5.97 0.64 -10.99
N ASP A 179 -5.62 1.81 -11.53
CA ASP A 179 -6.34 2.40 -12.65
C ASP A 179 -6.16 1.55 -13.93
N SER A 180 -4.99 0.92 -14.12
CA SER A 180 -4.72 -0.03 -15.20
C SER A 180 -5.49 -1.35 -15.05
N ILE A 181 -5.51 -1.93 -13.85
CA ILE A 181 -6.27 -3.17 -13.53
C ILE A 181 -7.75 -2.98 -13.81
N ILE A 182 -8.29 -1.85 -13.36
CA ILE A 182 -9.69 -1.49 -13.61
C ILE A 182 -9.97 -1.41 -15.12
N GLY A 183 -9.08 -0.78 -15.89
CA GLY A 183 -9.19 -0.73 -17.36
C GLY A 183 -9.23 -2.12 -18.00
N HIS A 184 -8.36 -3.03 -17.56
CA HIS A 184 -8.35 -4.42 -18.05
C HIS A 184 -9.61 -5.21 -17.68
N THR A 185 -10.16 -5.01 -16.47
CA THR A 185 -11.44 -5.64 -16.08
C THR A 185 -12.58 -5.17 -16.98
N LEU A 186 -12.62 -3.90 -17.37
CA LEU A 186 -13.65 -3.40 -18.28
C LEU A 186 -13.57 -4.03 -19.67
N ILE A 187 -12.36 -4.23 -20.20
CA ILE A 187 -12.14 -4.85 -21.52
C ILE A 187 -12.55 -6.33 -21.52
N SER A 188 -12.23 -7.08 -20.47
CA SER A 188 -12.60 -8.50 -20.39
C SER A 188 -14.11 -8.72 -20.18
N PHE A 189 -14.80 -7.79 -19.52
CA PHE A 189 -16.26 -7.81 -19.47
C PHE A 189 -16.89 -7.57 -20.85
N ASP A 190 -16.32 -6.67 -21.67
CA ASP A 190 -16.80 -6.42 -23.04
C ASP A 190 -16.70 -7.68 -23.92
N GLU A 191 -15.58 -8.43 -23.83
CA GLU A 191 -15.41 -9.71 -24.53
C GLU A 191 -16.36 -10.82 -24.06
N SER A 192 -16.87 -10.74 -22.82
CA SER A 192 -17.82 -11.74 -22.28
C SER A 192 -19.29 -11.46 -22.61
N VAL A 193 -19.59 -10.25 -23.08
CA VAL A 193 -20.95 -9.78 -23.38
C VAL A 193 -21.25 -9.78 -24.90
N VAL A 194 -20.23 -10.02 -25.74
CA VAL A 194 -20.35 -10.27 -27.20
C VAL A 194 -20.42 -11.77 -27.48
#